data_AF-A0A2I0NHZ1-F1
#
_entry.id   AF-A0A2I0NHZ1-F1
#
_cell.length_a   1.000
_cell.length_b   1.000
_cell.length_c   1.000
_cell.angle_alpha   90.00
_cell.angle_beta   90.00
_cell.angle_gamma   90.00
#
_symmetry.space_group_name_H-M   'P 1'
#
loop_
_entity.id
_entity.type
_entity.pdbx_description
1 polymer ?
#
loop_
_entity_poly.entity_id
_entity_poly.type
_entity_poly.pdbx_seq_one_letter_code
_entity_poly.pdbx_strand_id
1 'polypeptide(L)' 'MGILADGERYVSELAKEVGISRPLLYLHLKKLENAGLVESEIRHFEEPPYTKKFYRAKDFELTLSLSRIREIIS' A
#
# COMPACT_ATOMS: atom_id res chain seq x y z
N MET A 1 3.21 1.26 -5.38
CA MET A 1 3.96 0.12 -4.83
C MET A 1 5.45 0.43 -4.72
N GLY A 2 6.12 0.94 -5.77
CA GLY A 2 7.54 1.34 -5.68
C GLY A 2 7.88 2.20 -4.46
N ILE A 3 7.11 3.27 -4.22
CA ILE A 3 7.32 4.16 -3.06
C ILE A 3 7.23 3.43 -1.69
N LEU A 4 6.38 2.40 -1.59
CA LEU A 4 6.24 1.61 -0.35
C LEU A 4 7.27 0.48 -0.24
N ALA A 5 7.99 0.16 -1.33
CA ALA A 5 9.11 -0.76 -1.30
C ALA A 5 10.34 -0.11 -0.63
N ASP A 6 10.46 1.21 -0.75
CA ASP A 6 11.53 2.00 -0.12
C ASP A 6 11.27 2.36 1.36
N GLY A 7 10.24 1.74 1.96
CA GLY A 7 9.88 1.90 3.36
C GLY A 7 8.45 2.37 3.58
N GLU A 8 8.09 2.55 4.85
CA GLU A 8 6.76 3.01 5.22
C GLU A 8 6.53 4.48 4.88
N ARG A 9 5.26 4.84 4.66
CA ARG A 9 4.85 6.22 4.42
C ARG A 9 3.57 6.57 5.17
N TYR A 10 3.49 7.81 5.62
CA TYR A 10 2.25 8.38 6.13
C TYR A 10 1.30 8.67 4.96
N VAL A 11 0.02 8.30 5.07
CA VAL A 11 -1.00 8.47 4.02
C VAL A 11 -1.00 9.85 3.37
N SER A 12 -0.85 10.90 4.18
CA SER A 12 -0.96 12.26 3.67
C SER A 12 0.24 12.68 2.81
N GLU A 13 1.43 12.14 3.08
CA GLU A 13 2.63 12.34 2.28
C GLU A 13 2.54 11.53 1.00
N LEU A 14 2.12 10.26 1.13
CA LEU A 14 1.94 9.36 0.00
C LEU A 14 0.93 9.90 -1.03
N ALA A 15 -0.15 10.55 -0.58
CA ALA A 15 -1.12 11.16 -1.48
C ALA A 15 -0.53 12.32 -2.30
N LYS A 16 0.34 13.13 -1.68
CA LYS A 16 1.05 14.24 -2.35
C LYS A 16 2.05 13.70 -3.36
N GLU A 17 2.81 12.68 -2.98
CA GLU A 17 3.85 12.07 -3.82
C GLU A 17 3.27 11.36 -5.05
N VAL A 18 2.16 10.63 -4.87
CA VAL A 18 1.46 9.95 -5.97
C VAL A 18 0.62 10.92 -6.82
N GLY A 19 0.36 12.13 -6.33
CA GLY A 19 -0.40 13.16 -7.06
C GLY A 19 -1.90 12.85 -7.15
N ILE A 20 -2.47 12.15 -6.17
CA ILE A 20 -3.90 11.77 -6.15
C ILE A 20 -4.60 12.21 -4.86
N SER A 21 -5.93 12.24 -4.90
CA SER A 21 -6.72 12.58 -3.71
C SER A 21 -6.58 11.52 -2.62
N ARG A 22 -6.67 11.94 -1.34
CA ARG A 22 -6.64 11.02 -0.19
C ARG A 22 -7.71 9.92 -0.26
N PRO A 23 -8.99 10.22 -0.61
CA PRO A 23 -10.00 9.17 -0.74
C PRO A 23 -9.65 8.12 -1.80
N LEU A 24 -9.12 8.54 -2.95
CA LEU A 24 -8.71 7.62 -4.00
C LEU A 24 -7.53 6.75 -3.55
N LEU A 25 -6.53 7.36 -2.91
CA LEU A 25 -5.41 6.61 -2.33
C LEU A 25 -5.88 5.57 -1.32
N TYR A 26 -6.81 5.92 -0.41
CA TYR A 26 -7.37 4.98 0.55
C TYR A 26 -8.06 3.79 -0.12
N LEU A 27 -8.80 4.02 -1.21
CA LEU A 27 -9.44 2.94 -1.97
C LEU A 27 -8.39 1.96 -2.55
N HIS A 28 -7.30 2.48 -3.10
CA HIS A 28 -6.21 1.66 -3.63
C HIS A 28 -5.47 0.91 -2.52
N LEU A 29 -5.09 1.59 -1.43
CA LEU A 29 -4.41 0.97 -0.30
C LEU A 29 -5.25 -0.12 0.34
N LYS A 30 -6.57 0.08 0.48
CA LYS A 30 -7.48 -0.95 0.99
C LYS A 30 -7.55 -2.18 0.08
N LYS A 31 -7.55 -2.00 -1.24
CA LYS A 31 -7.48 -3.13 -2.20
C LYS A 31 -6.18 -3.91 -2.04
N LEU A 32 -5.06 -3.21 -1.90
CA LEU A 32 -3.74 -3.84 -1.72
C LEU A 32 -3.60 -4.54 -0.36
N GLU A 33 -4.15 -3.96 0.69
CA GLU A 33 -4.22 -4.54 2.04
C GLU A 33 -5.08 -5.81 2.04
N ASN A 34 -6.25 -5.78 1.41
CA ASN A 34 -7.10 -6.95 1.23
C ASN A 34 -6.44 -8.05 0.38
N ALA A 35 -5.60 -7.67 -0.58
CA ALA A 35 -4.80 -8.60 -1.39
C ALA A 35 -3.56 -9.13 -0.64
N GLY A 36 -3.30 -8.66 0.59
CA GLY A 36 -2.16 -9.08 1.40
C GLY A 36 -0.82 -8.53 0.92
N LEU A 37 -0.81 -7.50 0.07
CA LEU A 37 0.40 -6.91 -0.52
C LEU A 37 0.97 -5.73 0.29
N VAL A 38 0.14 -5.12 1.12
CA VAL A 38 0.46 -3.97 1.97
C VAL A 38 -0.14 -4.21 3.35
N GLU A 39 0.47 -3.64 4.37
CA GLU A 39 -0.11 -3.55 5.71
C GLU A 39 -0.07 -2.12 6.23
N SER A 40 -0.83 -1.88 7.30
CA SER A 40 -0.92 -0.57 7.93
C SER A 40 -0.83 -0.60 9.45
N GLU A 41 -0.31 0.48 10.00
CA GLU A 41 -0.16 0.69 11.43
C GLU A 41 -0.68 2.08 11.80
N ILE A 42 -1.40 2.16 12.92
CA ILE A 42 -1.83 3.44 13.48
C ILE A 42 -0.92 3.79 14.65
N ARG A 43 -0.25 4.93 14.56
CA ARG A 43 0.63 5.46 15.62
C ARG A 43 0.07 6.74 16.21
N HIS A 44 0.25 6.89 17.52
CA HIS A 44 -0.16 8.07 18.27
C HIS A 44 1.00 9.05 18.43
N PHE A 45 0.69 10.34 18.40
CA PHE A 45 1.65 11.44 18.47
C PHE A 45 1.19 12.46 19.50
N GLU A 46 2.14 13.17 20.09
CA GLU A 46 1.88 14.24 21.06
C GLU A 46 1.33 15.50 20.39
N GLU A 47 1.64 15.72 19.11
CA GLU A 47 1.18 16.86 18.33
C GLU A 47 0.10 16.48 17.30
N PRO A 48 -0.84 17.40 16.99
CA PRO A 48 -1.80 17.21 15.92
C PRO A 48 -1.15 16.96 14.54
N PRO A 49 -1.63 15.99 13.75
CA PRO A 49 -2.68 15.04 14.09
C PRO A 49 -2.17 13.98 15.08
N TYR A 50 -2.87 13.84 16.20
CA TYR A 50 -2.53 12.91 17.31
C TYR A 50 -2.51 11.44 16.88
N THR A 51 -3.02 11.13 15.69
CA THR A 51 -3.06 9.79 15.13
C THR A 51 -2.65 9.85 13.67
N LYS A 52 -1.65 9.06 13.28
CA LYS A 52 -1.21 8.91 11.90
C LYS A 52 -1.24 7.44 11.51
N LYS A 53 -1.80 7.18 10.32
CA LYS A 53 -1.81 5.84 9.73
C LYS A 53 -0.67 5.72 8.72
N PHE A 54 0.22 4.77 8.98
CA PHE A 54 1.34 4.42 8.12
C PHE A 54 0.99 3.18 7.32
N TYR A 55 1.54 3.11 6.11
CA TYR A 55 1.43 1.94 5.23
C TYR A 55 2.82 1.50 4.81
N ARG A 56 3.04 0.19 4.70
CA ARG A 56 4.28 -0.41 4.16
C ARG A 56 3.97 -1.58 3.25
N ALA A 57 4.84 -1.84 2.27
CA ALA A 57 4.75 -3.07 1.49
C ALA A 57 5.01 -4.28 2.40
N LYS A 58 4.24 -5.34 2.19
CA LYS A 58 4.58 -6.66 2.75
C LYS A 58 5.64 -7.30 1.86
N ASP A 59 6.40 -8.21 2.45
CA ASP A 59 7.27 -9.07 1.67
C ASP A 59 6.40 -10.10 0.94
N PHE A 60 6.40 -10.04 -0.39
CA PHE A 60 5.65 -10.95 -1.25
C PHE A 60 6.43 -11.20 -2.53
N GLU A 61 6.21 -12.38 -3.11
CA GLU A 61 6.85 -12.77 -4.35
C GLU A 61 5.82 -12.89 -5.47
N LEU A 62 6.20 -12.44 -6.67
CA LEU A 62 5.45 -12.69 -7.90
C LEU A 62 6.14 -13.79 -8.69
N THR A 63 5.61 -15.01 -8.61
CA THR A 63 6.12 -16.15 -9.39
C THR A 63 5.39 -16.25 -10.72
N LEU A 64 6.12 -16.01 -11.82
CA LEU A 64 5.61 -16.21 -13.17
C LEU A 64 6.03 -17.59 -13.68
N SER A 65 5.05 -18.41 -14.07
CA SER A 65 5.29 -19.74 -14.66
C SER A 65 4.37 -19.97 -15.85
N LEU A 66 4.78 -20.85 -16.78
CA LEU A 66 3.95 -21.21 -17.93
C LEU A 66 2.58 -21.77 -17.49
N SER A 67 2.53 -22.54 -16.39
CA SER A 67 1.27 -23.03 -15.82
C SER A 67 0.36 -21.88 -15.39
N ARG A 68 0.90 -20.87 -14.71
CA ARG A 68 0.14 -19.70 -14.25
C ARG A 68 -0.32 -18.81 -15.39
N ILE A 69 0.49 -18.66 -16.45
CA ILE A 69 0.08 -17.95 -17.67
C ILE A 69 -1.07 -18.68 -18.33
N ARG A 70 -1.00 -20.01 -18.43
CA ARG A 70 -2.07 -20.83 -19.02
C ARG A 70 -3.41 -20.66 -18.29
N GLU A 71 -3.41 -20.58 -16.96
CA GLU A 71 -4.62 -20.32 -16.15
C GLU A 71 -5.28 -18.96 -16.42
N ILE A 72 -4.49 -17.94 -16.82
CA ILE A 72 -5.01 -16.57 -17.05
C ILE A 72 -5.60 -16.43 -18.45
N ILE A 73 -5.09 -17.18 -19.44
CA ILE A 73 -5.49 -17.07 -20.85
C ILE A 73 -6.54 -18.09 -21.31
N SER A 74 -6.85 -19.10 -20.49
CA SER A 74 -7.89 -20.10 -20.75
C SER A 74 -9.25 -19.67 -20.22
#